data_AF-A0A927VP14-F1
#
_entry.id   AF-A0A927VP14-F1
#
_cell.length_a   1.000
_cell.length_b   1.000
_cell.length_c   1.000
_cell.angle_alpha   90.00
_cell.angle_beta   90.00
_cell.angle_gamma   90.00
#
_symmetry.space_group_name_H-M   'P 1'
#
loop_
_entity.id
_entity.type
_entity.pdbx_description
1 polymer ?
#
loop_
_entity_poly.entity_id
_entity_poly.type
_entity_poly.pdbx_seq_one_letter_code
_entity_poly.pdbx_strand_id
1 'polypeptide(L)'
;MLKDNKIWIAKAGDKDLNLIPRMSNRHGLIAGATGTGKTITLKVMAESFSDLGVPVFFSDVKGDLSGMCRPGTDSEDMQRRISSFGIDNWEFKSYPTTFWDLFGEKGHPVRVTMSGLGPMLLARLLKLTDVQEGVLNIVFKVADDQGLLLLDLKDLRAMLQFVGENRDEYTTMYGNVSTASIGAIQRALLAFEQEGGTNMFGEPALDVRDWIRTDAYGRGMINILSSERLFQSPKTYGTFLLWMLTELYETLPEVGDLDKPRIVFFFDEAHVLFDDTPKALHDKISQIIKLIRSKGVGVYFVTQIPSDVPSEILS
;
A
#
# COMPACT_ATOMS: atom_id res chain seq x y z
N MET A 1 12.18 -15.52 15.53
CA MET A 1 12.84 -14.68 16.56
C MET A 1 11.86 -14.32 17.70
N LEU A 2 11.18 -15.30 18.27
CA LEU A 2 10.14 -15.09 19.28
C LEU A 2 10.62 -15.47 20.69
N LYS A 3 10.31 -14.63 21.67
CA LYS A 3 10.54 -14.88 23.11
C LYS A 3 9.25 -14.55 23.86
N ASP A 4 8.65 -15.55 24.52
CA ASP A 4 7.37 -15.41 25.25
C ASP A 4 6.25 -14.74 24.42
N ASN A 5 6.05 -15.20 23.18
CA ASN A 5 5.12 -14.60 22.20
C ASN A 5 5.37 -13.12 21.89
N LYS A 6 6.58 -12.60 22.13
CA LYS A 6 7.00 -11.26 21.72
C LYS A 6 8.09 -11.36 20.67
N ILE A 7 8.20 -10.32 19.84
CA ILE A 7 9.19 -10.29 18.76
C ILE A 7 10.48 -9.70 19.30
N TRP A 8 11.55 -10.48 19.35
CA TRP A 8 12.86 -10.00 19.78
C TRP A 8 13.53 -9.20 18.68
N ILE A 9 13.70 -7.89 18.89
CA ILE A 9 14.18 -6.95 17.86
C ILE A 9 15.55 -6.35 18.16
N ALA A 10 15.96 -6.32 19.43
CA ALA A 10 17.24 -5.73 19.83
C ALA A 10 17.72 -6.28 21.19
N LYS A 11 18.98 -5.99 21.52
CA LYS A 11 19.61 -6.33 22.79
C LYS A 11 20.32 -5.10 23.35
N ALA A 12 20.15 -4.84 24.64
CA ALA A 12 20.82 -3.75 25.37
C ALA A 12 21.58 -4.35 26.57
N GLY A 13 22.88 -4.58 26.41
CA GLY A 13 23.66 -5.38 27.34
C GLY A 13 23.13 -6.82 27.38
N ASP A 14 22.73 -7.30 28.56
CA ASP A 14 22.11 -8.62 28.73
C ASP A 14 20.58 -8.62 28.61
N LYS A 15 19.96 -7.46 28.33
CA LYS A 15 18.51 -7.34 28.24
C LYS A 15 18.02 -7.49 26.81
N ASP A 16 17.10 -8.41 26.60
CA ASP A 16 16.36 -8.53 25.35
C ASP A 16 15.27 -7.45 25.26
N LEU A 17 15.25 -6.75 24.14
CA LEU A 17 14.23 -5.76 23.81
C LEU A 17 13.26 -6.36 22.81
N ASN A 18 11.99 -6.42 23.21
CA ASN A 18 10.95 -7.10 22.45
C ASN A 18 9.83 -6.15 22.05
N LEU A 19 9.34 -6.29 20.82
CA LEU A 19 8.10 -5.68 20.36
C LEU A 19 6.91 -6.51 20.84
N ILE A 20 5.92 -5.83 21.43
CA ILE A 20 4.70 -6.44 21.98
C ILE A 20 3.64 -6.53 20.87
N PRO A 21 3.20 -7.73 20.44
CA PRO A 21 2.29 -7.85 19.29
C PRO A 21 0.98 -7.08 19.44
N ARG A 22 0.37 -7.08 20.63
CA ARG A 22 -0.85 -6.29 20.91
C ARG A 22 -0.67 -4.77 20.68
N MET A 23 0.57 -4.28 20.70
CA MET A 23 0.88 -2.87 20.47
C MET A 23 1.32 -2.59 19.03
N SER A 24 1.47 -3.62 18.18
CA SER A 24 2.01 -3.50 16.83
C SER A 24 1.06 -2.88 15.79
N ASN A 25 -0.22 -2.70 16.11
CA ASN A 25 -1.15 -1.92 15.28
C ASN A 25 -1.11 -0.41 15.57
N ARG A 26 -0.22 0.06 16.47
CA ARG A 26 -0.05 1.50 16.77
C ARG A 26 0.93 2.20 15.84
N HIS A 27 1.19 1.59 14.70
CA HIS A 27 2.14 2.03 13.69
C HIS A 27 3.59 2.12 14.22
N GLY A 28 4.53 2.47 13.36
CA GLY A 28 5.92 2.66 13.75
C GLY A 28 6.75 3.37 12.70
N LEU A 29 7.90 3.86 13.13
CA LEU A 29 8.91 4.47 12.26
C LEU A 29 10.22 3.69 12.40
N ILE A 30 10.79 3.28 11.27
CA ILE A 30 12.11 2.65 11.19
C ILE A 30 12.97 3.58 10.36
N ALA A 31 13.84 4.36 11.03
CA ALA A 31 14.70 5.33 10.38
C ALA A 31 16.18 5.01 10.55
N GLY A 32 16.97 5.35 9.55
CA GLY A 32 18.43 5.21 9.58
C GLY A 32 19.07 5.39 8.21
N ALA A 33 20.34 5.76 8.16
CA ALA A 33 21.05 5.94 6.89
C ALA A 33 21.16 4.63 6.07
N THR A 34 21.64 4.74 4.83
CA THR A 34 21.95 3.56 4.02
C THR A 34 23.02 2.71 4.71
N GLY A 35 22.83 1.40 4.73
CA GLY A 35 23.76 0.46 5.37
C GLY A 35 23.60 0.31 6.89
N THR A 36 22.70 1.04 7.56
CA THR A 36 22.51 0.91 9.02
C THR A 36 21.68 -0.30 9.45
N GLY A 37 21.28 -1.17 8.51
CA GLY A 37 20.58 -2.42 8.79
C GLY A 37 19.05 -2.36 8.71
N LYS A 38 18.45 -1.31 8.13
CA LYS A 38 16.98 -1.21 7.93
C LYS A 38 16.37 -2.47 7.31
N THR A 39 16.93 -2.95 6.19
CA THR A 39 16.47 -4.19 5.53
C THR A 39 16.51 -5.40 6.45
N ILE A 40 17.55 -5.52 7.28
CA ILE A 40 17.66 -6.66 8.21
C ILE A 40 16.60 -6.56 9.30
N THR A 41 16.38 -5.37 9.86
CA THR A 41 15.30 -5.13 10.83
C THR A 41 13.94 -5.48 10.23
N LEU A 42 13.67 -5.07 8.98
CA LEU A 42 12.42 -5.39 8.29
C LEU A 42 12.21 -6.90 8.13
N LYS A 43 13.25 -7.61 7.68
CA LYS A 43 13.20 -9.07 7.53
C LYS A 43 12.90 -9.74 8.86
N VAL A 44 13.66 -9.42 9.92
CA VAL A 44 13.45 -9.99 11.26
C VAL A 44 12.04 -9.72 11.77
N MET A 45 11.52 -8.51 11.58
CA MET A 45 10.15 -8.17 11.99
C MET A 45 9.11 -8.97 11.19
N ALA A 46 9.23 -9.02 9.86
CA ALA A 46 8.27 -9.71 9.02
C ALA A 46 8.25 -11.22 9.22
N GLU A 47 9.41 -11.84 9.31
CA GLU A 47 9.57 -13.25 9.65
C GLU A 47 8.90 -13.56 10.99
N SER A 48 9.12 -12.72 12.00
CA SER A 48 8.54 -12.91 13.33
C SER A 48 7.04 -12.65 13.38
N PHE A 49 6.52 -11.70 12.60
CA PHE A 49 5.07 -11.52 12.43
C PHE A 49 4.45 -12.73 11.73
N SER A 50 5.10 -13.23 10.68
CA SER A 50 4.67 -14.44 9.99
C SER A 50 4.65 -15.64 10.94
N ASP A 51 5.68 -15.84 11.77
CA ASP A 51 5.71 -16.89 12.82
C ASP A 51 4.54 -16.74 13.82
N LEU A 52 4.13 -15.51 14.13
CA LEU A 52 2.96 -15.24 14.97
C LEU A 52 1.62 -15.41 14.23
N GLY A 53 1.62 -15.82 12.96
CA GLY A 53 0.40 -15.91 12.14
C GLY A 53 -0.17 -14.56 11.73
N VAL A 54 0.65 -13.49 11.77
CA VAL A 54 0.30 -12.15 11.30
C VAL A 54 0.79 -12.00 9.86
N PRO A 55 -0.11 -11.82 8.89
CA PRO A 55 0.25 -11.49 7.52
C PRO A 55 1.02 -10.16 7.45
N VAL A 56 1.97 -10.09 6.53
CA VAL A 56 2.81 -8.91 6.31
C VAL A 56 2.62 -8.45 4.88
N PHE A 57 2.65 -7.13 4.66
CA PHE A 57 2.68 -6.54 3.32
C PHE A 57 3.88 -5.61 3.18
N PHE A 58 4.63 -5.79 2.10
CA PHE A 58 5.76 -4.96 1.72
C PHE A 58 5.51 -4.30 0.38
N SER A 59 5.91 -3.03 0.29
CA SER A 59 6.26 -2.45 -0.99
C SER A 59 7.78 -2.59 -1.19
N ASP A 60 8.19 -3.46 -2.10
CA ASP A 60 9.61 -3.74 -2.36
C ASP A 60 10.08 -2.94 -3.59
N VAL A 61 10.68 -1.79 -3.32
CA VAL A 61 11.25 -0.90 -4.34
C VAL A 61 12.62 -1.40 -4.81
N LYS A 62 13.41 -2.00 -3.90
CA LYS A 62 14.81 -2.37 -4.14
C LYS A 62 14.99 -3.84 -4.56
N GLY A 63 13.95 -4.66 -4.43
CA GLY A 63 13.99 -6.09 -4.68
C GLY A 63 14.68 -6.90 -3.58
N ASP A 64 15.12 -6.27 -2.48
CA ASP A 64 15.94 -6.89 -1.45
C ASP A 64 15.14 -7.72 -0.44
N LEU A 65 13.82 -7.56 -0.42
CA LEU A 65 12.87 -8.28 0.44
C LEU A 65 12.32 -9.54 -0.23
N SER A 66 12.30 -9.60 -1.56
CA SER A 66 11.84 -10.75 -2.34
C SER A 66 12.46 -12.10 -1.95
N GLY A 67 13.70 -12.10 -1.45
CA GLY A 67 14.45 -13.31 -1.07
C GLY A 67 13.90 -14.12 0.11
N MET A 68 12.94 -13.58 0.89
CA MET A 68 12.37 -14.26 2.07
C MET A 68 11.60 -15.56 1.74
N CYS A 69 11.24 -15.79 0.47
CA CYS A 69 10.61 -17.02 0.01
C CYS A 69 11.58 -18.22 -0.03
N ARG A 70 12.88 -17.99 0.17
CA ARG A 70 13.92 -19.02 0.21
C ARG A 70 14.63 -19.00 1.56
N PRO A 71 15.15 -20.13 2.03
CA PRO A 71 16.09 -20.13 3.15
C PRO A 71 17.25 -19.18 2.85
N GLY A 72 17.65 -18.41 3.86
CA GLY A 72 18.83 -17.57 3.77
C GLY A 72 20.11 -18.38 3.51
N THR A 73 21.11 -17.71 2.95
CA THR A 73 22.44 -18.29 2.73
C THR A 73 23.34 -17.98 3.92
N ASP A 74 24.08 -18.98 4.37
CA ASP A 74 25.05 -18.81 5.44
C ASP A 74 26.24 -17.95 5.00
N SER A 75 26.77 -17.14 5.92
CA SER A 75 27.94 -16.29 5.67
C SER A 75 28.70 -16.00 6.97
N GLU A 76 30.00 -15.73 6.87
CA GLU A 76 30.83 -15.40 8.04
C GLU A 76 30.31 -14.18 8.82
N ASP A 77 29.78 -13.18 8.13
CA ASP A 77 29.18 -12.00 8.75
C ASP A 77 27.91 -12.35 9.53
N MET A 78 27.06 -13.22 8.97
CA MET A 78 25.85 -13.70 9.65
C MET A 78 26.20 -14.56 10.86
N GLN A 79 27.15 -15.48 10.74
CA GLN A 79 27.61 -16.33 11.85
C GLN A 79 28.18 -15.50 13.01
N ARG A 80 29.00 -14.48 12.71
CA ARG A 80 29.50 -13.53 13.72
C ARG A 80 28.36 -12.80 14.41
N ARG A 81 27.34 -12.38 13.65
CA ARG A 81 26.17 -11.68 14.21
C ARG A 81 25.33 -12.60 15.10
N ILE A 82 24.95 -13.77 14.62
CA ILE A 82 24.22 -14.81 15.38
C ILE A 82 24.93 -15.10 16.71
N SER A 83 26.24 -15.31 16.64
CA SER A 83 27.08 -15.54 17.83
C SER A 83 27.07 -14.34 18.79
N SER A 84 27.19 -13.10 18.28
CA SER A 84 27.18 -11.89 19.13
C SER A 84 25.86 -11.66 19.88
N PHE A 85 24.75 -12.13 19.32
CA PHE A 85 23.44 -12.07 19.96
C PHE A 85 23.21 -13.23 20.93
N GLY A 86 24.03 -14.28 20.86
CA GLY A 86 23.87 -15.52 21.63
C GLY A 86 22.63 -16.29 21.21
N ILE A 87 22.38 -16.37 19.90
CA ILE A 87 21.22 -17.08 19.36
C ILE A 87 21.60 -18.55 19.15
N ASP A 88 21.09 -19.42 20.01
CA ASP A 88 21.25 -20.86 19.85
C ASP A 88 20.28 -21.41 18.80
N ASN A 89 20.70 -22.48 18.10
CA ASN A 89 19.89 -23.21 17.12
C ASN A 89 19.31 -22.32 16.00
N TRP A 90 20.10 -21.37 15.49
CA TRP A 90 19.70 -20.57 14.33
C TRP A 90 19.51 -21.47 13.10
N GLU A 91 18.38 -21.31 12.43
CA GLU A 91 18.05 -22.03 11.21
C GLU A 91 17.57 -21.05 10.15
N PHE A 92 18.15 -21.15 8.96
CA PHE A 92 17.67 -20.42 7.80
C PHE A 92 16.38 -21.05 7.29
N LYS A 93 15.30 -20.26 7.25
CA LYS A 93 13.96 -20.72 6.87
C LYS A 93 13.43 -19.93 5.70
N SER A 94 12.54 -20.56 4.92
CA SER A 94 11.67 -19.86 3.99
C SER A 94 10.34 -19.53 4.65
N TYR A 95 9.74 -18.44 4.19
CA TYR A 95 8.42 -17.98 4.62
C TYR A 95 7.41 -18.05 3.47
N PRO A 96 6.11 -18.21 3.78
CA PRO A 96 5.09 -18.27 2.74
C PRO A 96 4.91 -16.89 2.12
N THR A 97 5.25 -16.76 0.84
CA THR A 97 5.33 -15.46 0.15
C THR A 97 4.40 -15.42 -1.06
N THR A 98 3.73 -14.29 -1.27
CA THR A 98 2.96 -13.99 -2.48
C THR A 98 3.49 -12.70 -3.10
N PHE A 99 3.81 -12.75 -4.39
CA PHE A 99 4.26 -11.58 -5.14
C PHE A 99 3.08 -10.92 -5.86
N TRP A 100 3.01 -9.59 -5.78
CA TRP A 100 1.99 -8.75 -6.38
C TRP A 100 2.63 -7.75 -7.34
N ASP A 101 1.95 -7.40 -8.42
CA ASP A 101 2.47 -6.45 -9.41
C ASP A 101 1.31 -5.73 -10.13
N LEU A 102 1.35 -4.39 -10.18
CA LEU A 102 0.35 -3.59 -10.89
C LEU A 102 0.42 -3.77 -12.42
N PHE A 103 1.61 -4.09 -12.94
CA PHE A 103 1.83 -4.27 -14.38
C PHE A 103 1.71 -5.74 -14.80
N GLY A 104 1.72 -6.67 -13.83
CA GLY A 104 1.54 -8.11 -14.03
C GLY A 104 2.77 -8.83 -14.62
N GLU A 105 3.97 -8.29 -14.45
CA GLU A 105 5.22 -8.83 -15.01
C GLU A 105 5.93 -9.78 -14.03
N LYS A 106 6.00 -9.42 -12.74
CA LYS A 106 6.80 -10.12 -11.71
C LYS A 106 5.98 -10.78 -10.60
N GLY A 107 4.65 -10.72 -10.68
CA GLY A 107 3.77 -11.24 -9.63
C GLY A 107 2.31 -11.35 -10.07
N HIS A 108 1.43 -11.71 -9.13
CA HIS A 108 0.00 -11.70 -9.34
C HIS A 108 -0.47 -10.28 -9.69
N PRO A 109 -1.27 -10.13 -10.77
CA PRO A 109 -1.71 -8.81 -11.20
C PRO A 109 -2.61 -8.19 -10.14
N VAL A 110 -2.27 -6.98 -9.72
CA VAL A 110 -3.18 -6.15 -8.92
C VAL A 110 -4.07 -5.36 -9.85
N ARG A 111 -5.38 -5.55 -9.73
CA ARG A 111 -6.38 -4.80 -10.48
C ARG A 111 -7.33 -4.07 -9.53
N VAL A 112 -7.78 -2.91 -9.97
CA VAL A 112 -8.79 -2.09 -9.29
C VAL A 112 -9.84 -1.67 -10.32
N THR A 113 -11.07 -1.40 -9.92
CA THR A 113 -12.04 -0.79 -10.85
C THR A 113 -11.95 0.73 -10.79
N MET A 114 -12.37 1.41 -11.86
CA MET A 114 -12.48 2.88 -11.85
C MET A 114 -13.44 3.33 -10.76
N SER A 115 -14.57 2.63 -10.60
CA SER A 115 -15.52 2.85 -9.50
C SER A 115 -14.90 2.64 -8.12
N GLY A 116 -14.06 1.62 -7.93
CA GLY A 116 -13.38 1.37 -6.66
C GLY A 116 -12.35 2.44 -6.30
N LEU A 117 -11.60 2.93 -7.29
CA LEU A 117 -10.61 4.00 -7.06
C LEU A 117 -11.29 5.38 -6.87
N GLY A 118 -12.40 5.60 -7.58
CA GLY A 118 -13.21 6.81 -7.47
C GLY A 118 -12.59 8.06 -8.11
N PRO A 119 -13.37 9.14 -8.25
CA PRO A 119 -12.98 10.33 -9.01
C PRO A 119 -11.82 11.08 -8.38
N MET A 120 -11.74 11.15 -7.05
CA MET A 120 -10.69 11.90 -6.34
C MET A 120 -9.30 11.29 -6.56
N LEU A 121 -9.16 9.98 -6.38
CA LEU A 121 -7.86 9.31 -6.57
C LEU A 121 -7.50 9.25 -8.07
N LEU A 122 -8.48 9.12 -8.97
CA LEU A 122 -8.24 9.18 -10.41
C LEU A 122 -7.78 10.56 -10.85
N ALA A 123 -8.36 11.63 -10.31
CA ALA A 123 -7.93 12.99 -10.60
C ALA A 123 -6.45 13.20 -10.25
N ARG A 124 -6.01 12.67 -9.11
CA ARG A 124 -4.58 12.69 -8.74
C ARG A 124 -3.73 11.86 -9.69
N LEU A 125 -4.14 10.63 -9.97
CA LEU A 125 -3.42 9.71 -10.85
C LEU A 125 -3.15 10.35 -12.22
N LEU A 126 -4.18 11.04 -12.75
CA LEU A 126 -4.17 11.68 -14.05
C LEU A 126 -3.67 13.14 -14.02
N LYS A 127 -3.26 13.66 -12.85
CA LYS A 127 -2.79 15.04 -12.65
C LYS A 127 -3.80 16.09 -13.12
N LEU A 128 -5.08 15.86 -12.81
CA LEU A 128 -6.16 16.77 -13.16
C LEU A 128 -6.15 18.03 -12.28
N THR A 129 -6.64 19.14 -12.83
CA THR A 129 -6.92 20.36 -12.05
C THR A 129 -8.23 20.24 -11.28
N ASP A 130 -8.46 21.09 -10.27
CA ASP A 130 -9.70 21.10 -9.48
C ASP A 130 -10.98 21.17 -10.36
N VAL A 131 -10.91 21.93 -11.46
CA VAL A 131 -12.02 22.04 -12.42
C VAL A 131 -12.24 20.73 -13.18
N GLN A 132 -11.16 20.03 -13.55
CA GLN A 132 -11.24 18.74 -14.23
C GLN A 132 -11.67 17.64 -13.27
N GLU A 133 -11.22 17.68 -12.01
CA GLU A 133 -11.73 16.81 -10.94
C GLU A 133 -13.22 17.03 -10.72
N GLY A 134 -13.70 18.27 -10.68
CA GLY A 134 -15.13 18.58 -10.59
C GLY A 134 -15.94 17.95 -11.73
N VAL A 135 -15.44 18.04 -12.98
CA VAL A 135 -16.06 17.37 -14.12
C VAL A 135 -16.01 15.85 -13.98
N LEU A 136 -14.90 15.28 -13.51
CA LEU A 136 -14.79 13.84 -13.28
C LEU A 136 -15.79 13.35 -12.22
N ASN A 137 -16.00 14.12 -11.14
CA ASN A 137 -17.02 13.82 -10.14
C ASN A 137 -18.43 13.79 -10.75
N ILE A 138 -18.76 14.73 -11.65
CA ILE A 138 -20.05 14.73 -12.36
C ILE A 138 -20.19 13.46 -13.22
N VAL A 139 -19.13 13.07 -13.94
CA VAL A 139 -19.14 11.86 -14.78
C VAL A 139 -19.40 10.61 -13.94
N PHE A 140 -18.76 10.48 -12.79
CA PHE A 140 -19.00 9.39 -11.85
C PHE A 140 -20.44 9.42 -11.30
N LYS A 141 -20.94 10.60 -10.93
CA LYS A 141 -22.31 10.74 -10.43
C LYS A 141 -23.35 10.33 -11.47
N VAL A 142 -23.14 10.69 -12.74
CA VAL A 142 -24.02 10.27 -13.84
C VAL A 142 -23.95 8.75 -14.04
N ALA A 143 -22.77 8.14 -13.95
CA ALA A 143 -22.64 6.68 -14.02
C ALA A 143 -23.40 5.99 -12.88
N ASP A 144 -23.24 6.47 -11.64
CA ASP A 144 -23.92 5.95 -10.45
C ASP A 144 -25.45 6.08 -10.56
N ASP A 145 -25.95 7.24 -10.99
CA ASP A 145 -27.39 7.49 -11.15
C ASP A 145 -28.01 6.62 -12.25
N GLN A 146 -27.21 6.15 -13.21
CA GLN A 146 -27.61 5.19 -14.24
C GLN A 146 -27.33 3.72 -13.86
N GLY A 147 -26.76 3.46 -12.69
CA GLY A 147 -26.39 2.12 -12.25
C GLY A 147 -25.26 1.47 -13.07
N LEU A 148 -24.38 2.29 -13.66
CA LEU A 148 -23.26 1.86 -14.48
C LEU A 148 -21.97 1.83 -13.64
N LEU A 149 -21.43 0.63 -13.43
CA LEU A 149 -20.09 0.47 -12.86
C LEU A 149 -19.02 0.74 -13.91
N LEU A 150 -18.02 1.53 -13.54
CA LEU A 150 -16.88 1.83 -14.38
C LEU A 150 -15.76 0.86 -14.00
N LEU A 151 -15.45 -0.08 -14.88
CA LEU A 151 -14.48 -1.14 -14.59
C LEU A 151 -13.09 -0.73 -15.07
N ASP A 152 -13.00 -0.20 -16.29
CA ASP A 152 -11.72 0.08 -16.95
C ASP A 152 -11.63 1.48 -17.59
N LEU A 153 -10.49 1.74 -18.26
CA LEU A 153 -10.24 2.99 -18.99
C LEU A 153 -11.25 3.22 -20.13
N LYS A 154 -11.76 2.17 -20.76
CA LYS A 154 -12.70 2.28 -21.88
C LYS A 154 -14.06 2.72 -21.39
N ASP A 155 -14.52 2.18 -20.26
CA ASP A 155 -15.78 2.58 -19.62
C ASP A 155 -15.75 4.06 -19.24
N LEU A 156 -14.67 4.51 -18.58
CA LEU A 156 -14.54 5.92 -18.21
C LEU A 156 -14.46 6.84 -19.44
N ARG A 157 -13.77 6.42 -20.50
CA ARG A 157 -13.73 7.18 -21.77
C ARG A 157 -15.11 7.27 -22.42
N ALA A 158 -15.86 6.18 -22.43
CA ALA A 158 -17.22 6.14 -22.96
C ALA A 158 -18.15 7.04 -22.15
N MET A 159 -18.06 7.03 -20.82
CA MET A 159 -18.85 7.92 -19.97
C MET A 159 -18.48 9.39 -20.13
N LEU A 160 -17.19 9.71 -20.27
CA LEU A 160 -16.74 11.07 -20.60
C LEU A 160 -17.32 11.56 -21.92
N GLN A 161 -17.34 10.71 -22.95
CA GLN A 161 -17.94 11.03 -24.23
C GLN A 161 -19.45 11.24 -24.11
N PHE A 162 -20.15 10.31 -23.45
CA PHE A 162 -21.59 10.37 -23.25
C PHE A 162 -22.02 11.63 -22.50
N VAL A 163 -21.35 11.98 -21.39
CA VAL A 163 -21.64 13.22 -20.64
C VAL A 163 -21.33 14.45 -21.49
N GLY A 164 -20.29 14.41 -22.32
CA GLY A 164 -19.95 15.50 -23.24
C GLY A 164 -20.98 15.74 -24.34
N GLU A 165 -21.53 14.66 -24.91
CA GLU A 165 -22.59 14.70 -25.93
C GLU A 165 -23.93 15.19 -25.35
N ASN A 166 -24.19 14.90 -24.07
CA ASN A 166 -25.42 15.26 -23.36
C ASN A 166 -25.22 16.39 -22.32
N ARG A 167 -24.21 17.25 -22.53
CA ARG A 167 -23.79 18.25 -21.53
C ARG A 167 -24.88 19.23 -21.12
N ASP A 168 -25.82 19.57 -22.02
CA ASP A 168 -26.83 20.60 -21.77
C ASP A 168 -27.84 20.13 -20.70
N GLU A 169 -28.16 18.83 -20.74
CA GLU A 169 -28.96 18.14 -19.73
C GLU A 169 -28.23 18.12 -18.38
N TYR A 170 -26.98 17.65 -18.35
CA TYR A 170 -26.22 17.51 -17.11
C TYR A 170 -25.76 18.83 -16.51
N THR A 171 -25.57 19.88 -17.32
CA THR A 171 -25.18 21.21 -16.82
C THR A 171 -26.23 21.78 -15.89
N THR A 172 -27.51 21.52 -16.17
CA THR A 172 -28.62 22.00 -15.35
C THR A 172 -28.74 21.22 -14.04
N MET A 173 -28.39 19.94 -14.03
CA MET A 173 -28.50 19.06 -12.86
C MET A 173 -27.30 19.14 -11.93
N TYR A 174 -26.08 19.20 -12.48
CA TYR A 174 -24.83 19.04 -11.71
C TYR A 174 -23.84 20.19 -11.86
N GLY A 175 -24.14 21.19 -12.70
CA GLY A 175 -23.25 22.32 -12.99
C GLY A 175 -22.42 22.14 -14.26
N ASN A 176 -21.70 23.18 -14.65
CA ASN A 176 -21.11 23.30 -15.98
C ASN A 176 -20.06 22.22 -16.30
N VAL A 177 -20.28 21.48 -17.38
CA VAL A 177 -19.32 20.50 -17.92
C VAL A 177 -18.73 21.04 -19.23
N SER A 178 -17.53 21.60 -19.16
CA SER A 178 -16.87 22.15 -20.35
C SER A 178 -16.26 21.06 -21.24
N THR A 179 -16.39 21.21 -22.56
CA THR A 179 -15.74 20.33 -23.55
C THR A 179 -14.22 20.34 -23.45
N ALA A 180 -13.65 21.48 -23.02
CA ALA A 180 -12.22 21.63 -22.77
C ALA A 180 -11.74 20.70 -21.64
N SER A 181 -12.50 20.61 -20.54
CA SER A 181 -12.20 19.72 -19.41
C SER A 181 -12.30 18.25 -19.84
N ILE A 182 -13.36 17.86 -20.56
CA ILE A 182 -13.52 16.49 -21.07
C ILE A 182 -12.33 16.11 -21.95
N GLY A 183 -11.96 16.97 -22.91
CA GLY A 183 -10.82 16.72 -23.79
C GLY A 183 -9.49 16.64 -23.04
N ALA A 184 -9.31 17.40 -21.96
CA ALA A 184 -8.12 17.31 -21.11
C ALA A 184 -8.06 15.98 -20.36
N ILE A 185 -9.17 15.54 -19.76
CA ILE A 185 -9.25 14.25 -19.06
C ILE A 185 -9.00 13.09 -20.04
N GLN A 186 -9.60 13.11 -21.23
CA GLN A 186 -9.36 12.08 -22.24
C GLN A 186 -7.90 12.00 -22.68
N ARG A 187 -7.19 13.14 -22.83
CA ARG A 187 -5.76 13.14 -23.12
C ARG A 187 -4.92 12.59 -21.97
N ALA A 188 -5.29 12.90 -20.73
CA ALA A 188 -4.62 12.36 -19.55
C ALA A 188 -4.80 10.83 -19.46
N LEU A 189 -6.00 10.32 -19.72
CA LEU A 189 -6.26 8.88 -19.80
C LEU A 189 -5.42 8.20 -20.89
N LEU A 190 -5.31 8.81 -22.07
CA LEU A 190 -4.50 8.27 -23.16
C LEU A 190 -3.00 8.23 -22.81
N ALA A 191 -2.48 9.28 -22.17
CA ALA A 191 -1.09 9.30 -21.71
C ALA A 191 -0.84 8.21 -20.66
N PHE A 192 -1.76 8.05 -19.71
CA PHE A 192 -1.68 7.01 -18.69
C PHE A 192 -1.74 5.59 -19.28
N GLU A 193 -2.60 5.37 -20.28
CA GLU A 193 -2.66 4.12 -21.05
C GLU A 193 -1.32 3.82 -21.74
N GLN A 194 -0.68 4.82 -22.36
CA GLN A 194 0.63 4.67 -23.01
C GLN A 194 1.76 4.35 -22.02
N GLU A 195 1.66 4.79 -20.77
CA GLU A 195 2.59 4.43 -19.69
C GLU A 195 2.38 3.00 -19.16
N GLY A 196 1.40 2.26 -19.70
CA GLY A 196 1.09 0.88 -19.35
C GLY A 196 0.07 0.74 -18.22
N GLY A 197 -0.67 1.81 -17.91
CA GLY A 197 -1.65 1.85 -16.83
C GLY A 197 -2.92 1.01 -17.07
N THR A 198 -3.14 0.51 -18.29
CA THR A 198 -4.31 -0.31 -18.65
C THR A 198 -4.44 -1.56 -17.78
N ASN A 199 -3.32 -2.22 -17.45
CA ASN A 199 -3.34 -3.46 -16.68
C ASN A 199 -3.75 -3.28 -15.22
N MET A 200 -3.73 -2.04 -14.71
CA MET A 200 -4.15 -1.72 -13.36
C MET A 200 -5.67 -1.77 -13.19
N PHE A 201 -6.43 -1.65 -14.29
CA PHE A 201 -7.88 -1.50 -14.22
C PHE A 201 -8.64 -2.70 -14.78
N GLY A 202 -9.68 -3.12 -14.05
CA GLY A 202 -10.61 -4.17 -14.45
C GLY A 202 -10.81 -5.25 -13.41
N GLU A 203 -11.38 -6.37 -13.85
CA GLU A 203 -11.75 -7.49 -12.99
C GLU A 203 -10.86 -8.75 -13.21
N PRO A 204 -10.76 -9.66 -12.23
CA PRO A 204 -11.24 -9.50 -10.85
C PRO A 204 -10.43 -8.42 -10.14
N ALA A 205 -11.12 -7.49 -9.48
CA ALA A 205 -10.48 -6.51 -8.63
C ALA A 205 -9.91 -7.21 -7.39
N LEU A 206 -8.83 -6.66 -6.87
CA LEU A 206 -8.17 -7.17 -5.66
C LEU A 206 -9.13 -7.13 -4.46
N ASP A 207 -9.31 -8.28 -3.80
CA ASP A 207 -9.92 -8.32 -2.46
C ASP A 207 -8.80 -8.21 -1.42
N VAL A 208 -8.84 -7.18 -0.58
CA VAL A 208 -7.85 -6.98 0.50
C VAL A 208 -7.78 -8.16 1.48
N ARG A 209 -8.81 -9.01 1.54
CA ARG A 209 -8.81 -10.25 2.31
C ARG A 209 -7.80 -11.27 1.79
N ASP A 210 -7.41 -11.21 0.51
CA ASP A 210 -6.38 -12.10 -0.05
C ASP A 210 -5.01 -11.89 0.59
N TRP A 211 -4.75 -10.69 1.13
CA TRP A 211 -3.53 -10.41 1.90
C TRP A 211 -3.59 -10.99 3.32
N ILE A 212 -4.79 -11.22 3.85
CA ILE A 212 -5.02 -11.58 5.25
C ILE A 212 -5.23 -13.09 5.35
N ARG A 213 -4.15 -13.85 5.09
CA ARG A 213 -4.17 -15.31 5.09
C ARG A 213 -2.99 -15.90 5.86
N THR A 214 -3.14 -17.15 6.24
CA THR A 214 -2.07 -17.98 6.81
C THR A 214 -1.80 -19.18 5.90
N ASP A 215 -0.60 -19.73 5.97
CA ASP A 215 -0.25 -21.00 5.32
C ASP A 215 -0.84 -22.19 6.10
N ALA A 216 -0.59 -23.42 5.59
CA ALA A 216 -1.06 -24.65 6.22
C ALA A 216 -0.50 -24.90 7.64
N TYR A 217 0.56 -24.19 8.02
CA TYR A 217 1.21 -24.29 9.33
C TYR A 217 0.85 -23.13 10.26
N GLY A 218 -0.08 -22.26 9.85
CA GLY A 218 -0.55 -21.11 10.62
C GLY A 218 0.36 -19.89 10.55
N ARG A 219 1.38 -19.88 9.67
CA ARG A 219 2.25 -18.72 9.47
C ARG A 219 1.57 -17.69 8.58
N GLY A 220 1.69 -16.40 8.92
CA GLY A 220 1.10 -15.31 8.15
C GLY A 220 1.76 -15.17 6.79
N MET A 221 0.96 -14.98 5.73
CA MET A 221 1.50 -14.74 4.39
C MET A 221 2.32 -13.45 4.34
N ILE A 222 3.50 -13.50 3.71
CA ILE A 222 4.30 -12.32 3.36
C ILE A 222 3.91 -11.90 1.93
N ASN A 223 3.22 -10.78 1.82
CA ASN A 223 2.81 -10.18 0.56
C ASN A 223 3.88 -9.17 0.12
N ILE A 224 4.42 -9.31 -1.08
CA ILE A 224 5.46 -8.43 -1.61
C ILE A 224 4.94 -7.81 -2.90
N LEU A 225 4.68 -6.51 -2.88
CA LEU A 225 4.41 -5.73 -4.06
C LEU A 225 5.72 -5.37 -4.76
N SER A 226 5.87 -5.80 -6.01
CA SER A 226 6.98 -5.39 -6.86
C SER A 226 6.77 -3.92 -7.25
N SER A 227 7.57 -3.04 -6.66
CA SER A 227 7.40 -1.59 -6.80
C SER A 227 8.51 -0.93 -7.63
N GLU A 228 9.45 -1.69 -8.20
CA GLU A 228 10.60 -1.14 -8.96
C GLU A 228 10.16 -0.22 -10.10
N ARG A 229 9.26 -0.68 -10.97
CA ARG A 229 8.69 0.13 -12.06
C ARG A 229 7.76 1.21 -11.51
N LEU A 230 6.96 0.88 -10.49
CA LEU A 230 5.99 1.78 -9.89
C LEU A 230 6.66 3.00 -9.24
N PHE A 231 7.85 2.81 -8.67
CA PHE A 231 8.65 3.86 -8.04
C PHE A 231 9.20 4.89 -9.05
N GLN A 232 9.32 4.52 -10.33
CA GLN A 232 9.62 5.48 -11.40
C GLN A 232 8.46 6.45 -11.64
N SER A 233 7.25 6.13 -11.15
CA SER A 233 6.07 7.00 -11.15
C SER A 233 5.56 7.25 -9.73
N PRO A 234 6.22 8.14 -8.95
CA PRO A 234 5.88 8.46 -7.56
C PRO A 234 4.39 8.73 -7.30
N LYS A 235 3.72 9.40 -8.25
CA LYS A 235 2.29 9.74 -8.14
C LYS A 235 1.40 8.51 -8.24
N THR A 236 1.72 7.59 -9.15
CA THR A 236 1.01 6.30 -9.28
C THR A 236 1.22 5.47 -8.03
N TYR A 237 2.47 5.41 -7.53
CA TYR A 237 2.80 4.72 -6.29
C TYR A 237 2.00 5.24 -5.09
N GLY A 238 2.07 6.55 -4.82
CA GLY A 238 1.37 7.15 -3.69
C GLY A 238 -0.15 7.04 -3.79
N THR A 239 -0.72 7.17 -5.00
CA THR A 239 -2.16 6.99 -5.23
C THR A 239 -2.60 5.56 -4.97
N PHE A 240 -1.83 4.57 -5.44
CA PHE A 240 -2.13 3.17 -5.22
C PHE A 240 -2.03 2.77 -3.75
N LEU A 241 -1.01 3.26 -3.03
CA LEU A 241 -0.89 3.01 -1.60
C LEU A 241 -2.03 3.63 -0.79
N LEU A 242 -2.44 4.86 -1.12
CA LEU A 242 -3.58 5.49 -0.47
C LEU A 242 -4.89 4.74 -0.77
N TRP A 243 -5.10 4.34 -2.02
CA TRP A 243 -6.22 3.48 -2.40
C TRP A 243 -6.25 2.21 -1.53
N MET A 244 -5.13 1.49 -1.45
CA MET A 244 -4.99 0.29 -0.63
C MET A 244 -5.34 0.50 0.85
N LEU A 245 -4.85 1.58 1.46
CA LEU A 245 -5.18 1.90 2.86
C LEU A 245 -6.67 2.24 3.04
N THR A 246 -7.26 2.88 2.04
CA THR A 246 -8.69 3.23 2.03
C THR A 246 -9.54 1.98 1.91
N GLU A 247 -9.22 1.07 0.97
CA GLU A 247 -9.90 -0.22 0.82
C GLU A 247 -9.86 -1.06 2.09
N LEU A 248 -8.71 -1.11 2.78
CA LEU A 248 -8.59 -1.79 4.07
C LEU A 248 -9.51 -1.17 5.12
N TYR A 249 -9.57 0.15 5.19
CA TYR A 249 -10.43 0.83 6.15
C TYR A 249 -11.92 0.56 5.88
N GLU A 250 -12.33 0.62 4.63
CA GLU A 250 -13.73 0.46 4.22
C GLU A 250 -14.19 -1.00 4.28
N THR A 251 -13.32 -1.94 3.93
CA THR A 251 -13.65 -3.37 3.84
C THR A 251 -13.57 -4.11 5.18
N LEU A 252 -12.61 -3.74 6.04
CA LEU A 252 -12.39 -4.48 7.28
C LEU A 252 -13.38 -4.06 8.38
N PRO A 253 -13.84 -5.01 9.22
CA PRO A 253 -14.63 -4.68 10.38
C PRO A 253 -13.79 -3.97 11.45
N GLU A 254 -14.43 -3.12 12.23
CA GLU A 254 -13.79 -2.59 13.45
C GLU A 254 -13.56 -3.70 14.47
N VAL A 255 -12.45 -3.60 15.18
CA VAL A 255 -12.05 -4.54 16.23
C VAL A 255 -11.65 -3.78 17.47
N GLY A 256 -11.87 -4.39 18.64
CA GLY A 256 -11.32 -3.91 19.90
C GLY A 256 -9.82 -4.24 20.02
N ASP A 257 -9.38 -4.47 21.24
CA ASP A 257 -7.99 -4.83 21.51
C ASP A 257 -7.71 -6.30 21.14
N LEU A 258 -7.01 -6.50 20.03
CA LEU A 258 -6.51 -7.81 19.61
C LEU A 258 -5.18 -8.14 20.29
N ASP A 259 -4.89 -9.42 20.51
CA ASP A 259 -3.60 -9.88 21.04
C ASP A 259 -2.43 -9.65 20.07
N LYS A 260 -2.74 -9.53 18.77
CA LYS A 260 -1.81 -9.26 17.67
C LYS A 260 -2.57 -8.55 16.53
N PRO A 261 -1.89 -7.77 15.67
CA PRO A 261 -2.52 -7.15 14.51
C PRO A 261 -3.10 -8.18 13.54
N ARG A 262 -4.11 -7.77 12.77
CA ARG A 262 -4.69 -8.54 11.68
C ARG A 262 -3.73 -8.65 10.49
N ILE A 263 -2.97 -7.59 10.24
CA ILE A 263 -1.97 -7.47 9.18
C ILE A 263 -1.04 -6.29 9.52
N VAL A 264 0.22 -6.36 9.08
CA VAL A 264 1.17 -5.25 9.19
C VAL A 264 1.71 -4.86 7.82
N PHE A 265 1.78 -3.55 7.56
CA PHE A 265 2.34 -2.97 6.35
C PHE A 265 3.70 -2.35 6.64
N PHE A 266 4.65 -2.55 5.74
CA PHE A 266 5.93 -1.86 5.72
C PHE A 266 6.06 -1.09 4.41
N PHE A 267 6.15 0.23 4.53
CA PHE A 267 6.38 1.12 3.41
C PHE A 267 7.85 1.51 3.40
N ASP A 268 8.64 0.84 2.56
CA ASP A 268 9.98 1.32 2.23
C ASP A 268 9.89 2.57 1.37
N GLU A 269 10.82 3.50 1.61
CA GLU A 269 10.81 4.83 1.01
C GLU A 269 9.49 5.58 1.26
N ALA A 270 9.05 5.58 2.53
CA ALA A 270 7.80 6.20 2.98
C ALA A 270 7.64 7.68 2.56
N HIS A 271 8.74 8.39 2.30
CA HIS A 271 8.72 9.79 1.84
C HIS A 271 7.88 9.99 0.57
N VAL A 272 7.81 8.99 -0.31
CA VAL A 272 7.05 9.08 -1.57
C VAL A 272 5.53 9.20 -1.34
N LEU A 273 5.03 8.77 -0.18
CA LEU A 273 3.63 9.00 0.19
C LEU A 273 3.29 10.48 0.41
N PHE A 274 4.29 11.28 0.79
CA PHE A 274 4.11 12.64 1.29
C PHE A 274 4.69 13.70 0.34
N ASP A 275 5.66 13.35 -0.49
CA ASP A 275 6.25 14.24 -1.48
C ASP A 275 5.22 14.76 -2.49
N ASP A 276 5.34 16.04 -2.86
CA ASP A 276 4.50 16.75 -3.85
C ASP A 276 2.98 16.50 -3.67
N THR A 277 2.55 16.35 -2.40
CA THR A 277 1.18 15.97 -2.07
C THR A 277 0.37 17.20 -1.60
N PRO A 278 -0.76 17.52 -2.25
CA PRO A 278 -1.63 18.60 -1.80
C PRO A 278 -2.10 18.39 -0.36
N LYS A 279 -2.28 19.49 0.37
CA LYS A 279 -2.68 19.46 1.79
C LYS A 279 -3.90 18.58 2.07
N ALA A 280 -4.93 18.68 1.23
CA ALA A 280 -6.16 17.89 1.39
C ALA A 280 -5.88 16.37 1.38
N LEU A 281 -4.94 15.92 0.56
CA LEU A 281 -4.59 14.50 0.52
C LEU A 281 -3.67 14.10 1.66
N HIS A 282 -2.73 14.96 2.03
CA HIS A 282 -1.92 14.76 3.23
C HIS A 282 -2.79 14.56 4.47
N ASP A 283 -3.83 15.40 4.62
CA ASP A 283 -4.80 15.30 5.71
C ASP A 283 -5.59 13.98 5.63
N LYS A 284 -5.97 13.55 4.42
CA LYS A 284 -6.65 12.27 4.19
C LYS A 284 -5.77 11.07 4.51
N ILE A 285 -4.49 11.08 4.12
CA ILE A 285 -3.52 10.03 4.45
C ILE A 285 -3.34 9.95 5.97
N SER A 286 -3.16 11.10 6.61
CA SER A 286 -3.02 11.18 8.07
C SER A 286 -4.27 10.64 8.78
N GLN A 287 -5.46 10.98 8.27
CA GLN A 287 -6.73 10.47 8.78
C GLN A 287 -6.85 8.95 8.59
N ILE A 288 -6.56 8.43 7.39
CA ILE A 288 -6.72 7.00 7.12
C ILE A 288 -5.78 6.17 7.98
N ILE A 289 -4.52 6.60 8.14
CA ILE A 289 -3.54 5.92 9.01
C ILE A 289 -4.06 5.85 10.46
N LYS A 290 -4.63 6.95 10.99
CA LYS A 290 -5.21 6.96 12.33
C LYS A 290 -6.40 6.01 12.47
N LEU A 291 -7.23 5.92 11.44
CA LEU A 291 -8.46 5.13 11.45
C LEU A 291 -8.21 3.62 11.25
N ILE A 292 -7.30 3.21 10.37
CA ILE A 292 -7.04 1.78 10.10
C ILE A 292 -6.53 1.01 11.33
N ARG A 293 -6.01 1.70 12.34
CA ARG A 293 -5.66 1.10 13.64
C ARG A 293 -6.86 0.39 14.28
N SER A 294 -8.07 0.98 14.21
CA SER A 294 -9.30 0.36 14.75
C SER A 294 -9.72 -0.88 13.98
N LYS A 295 -9.14 -1.12 12.80
CA LYS A 295 -9.33 -2.34 11.99
C LYS A 295 -8.29 -3.43 12.31
N GLY A 296 -7.36 -3.14 13.23
CA GLY A 296 -6.26 -4.04 13.60
C GLY A 296 -5.09 -4.02 12.62
N VAL A 297 -4.95 -2.96 11.81
CA VAL A 297 -3.87 -2.82 10.82
C VAL A 297 -2.70 -2.05 11.44
N GLY A 298 -1.49 -2.61 11.37
CA GLY A 298 -0.25 -1.90 11.70
C GLY A 298 0.41 -1.33 10.45
N VAL A 299 1.01 -0.15 10.56
CA VAL A 299 1.74 0.49 9.45
C VAL A 299 3.11 0.96 9.94
N TYR A 300 4.16 0.55 9.26
CA TYR A 300 5.53 0.88 9.59
C TYR A 300 6.14 1.67 8.44
N PHE A 301 6.47 2.94 8.71
CA PHE A 301 7.15 3.80 7.76
C PHE A 301 8.64 3.56 7.85
N VAL A 302 9.27 3.24 6.73
CA VAL A 302 10.71 3.01 6.65
C VAL A 302 11.29 4.12 5.78
N THR A 303 12.21 4.88 6.37
CA THR A 303 12.81 6.03 5.71
C THR A 303 14.27 6.21 6.11
N GLN A 304 15.02 6.97 5.33
CA GLN A 304 16.36 7.38 5.70
C GLN A 304 16.32 8.59 6.64
N ILE A 305 15.38 9.51 6.41
CA ILE A 305 15.28 10.77 7.12
C ILE A 305 13.93 10.81 7.86
N PRO A 306 13.93 10.84 9.21
CA PRO A 306 12.69 10.86 10.00
C PRO A 306 11.73 12.01 9.64
N SER A 307 12.25 13.16 9.23
CA SER A 307 11.44 14.34 8.89
C SER A 307 10.64 14.19 7.60
N ASP A 308 10.90 13.14 6.81
CA ASP A 308 10.11 12.86 5.60
C ASP A 308 8.72 12.31 5.93
N VAL A 309 8.51 11.84 7.17
CA VAL A 309 7.20 11.39 7.65
C VAL A 309 6.58 12.50 8.50
N PRO A 310 5.36 12.95 8.17
CA PRO A 310 4.66 14.00 8.90
C PRO A 310 4.54 13.73 10.39
N SER A 311 4.78 14.75 11.21
CA SER A 311 4.73 14.65 12.67
C SER A 311 3.37 14.21 13.20
N GLU A 312 2.29 14.54 12.48
CA GLU A 312 0.91 14.20 12.78
C GLU A 312 0.62 12.69 12.64
N ILE A 313 1.46 11.97 11.89
CA ILE A 313 1.44 10.52 11.72
C ILE A 313 2.33 9.84 12.76
N LEU A 314 3.39 10.52 13.19
CA LEU A 314 4.33 10.05 14.21
C LEU A 314 3.87 10.29 15.66
N SER A 315 2.79 11.06 15.85
CA SER A 315 2.20 11.41 17.15
C SER A 315 0.95 10.60 17.49
#